data_AF-A0A8T5PU22-F1
#
_entry.id   AF-A0A8T5PU22-F1
#
_cell.length_a   1.000
_cell.length_b   1.000
_cell.length_c   1.000
_cell.angle_alpha   90.00
_cell.angle_beta   90.00
_cell.angle_gamma   90.00
#
_symmetry.space_group_name_H-M   'P 1'
#
loop_
_entity.id
_entity.type
_entity.pdbx_description
1 polymer ?
#
loop_
_entity_poly.entity_id
_entity_poly.type
_entity_poly.pdbx_seq_one_letter_code
_entity_poly.pdbx_strand_id
1 'polypeptide(L)'
;MMKYFGPEIILPLSESGFSPSLQKVDNIADAELVLADDVSGFLKDKDVVLFSADASLLNSCRNGVLLGGHFLSGKEREFLKAKNIKFFPVNSIIHEGISNVCDAVMEASRSFSSFCLCVSLSVVELPGGLSVRELLYFLQRLRVLKNYSCACVLGSPSVLTGKLLSELAKPF
;
A
#
# COMPACT_ATOMS: atom_id res chain seq x y z
N MET A 1 3.26 24.56 16.57
CA MET A 1 2.46 24.29 15.35
C MET A 1 3.35 24.60 14.16
N MET A 2 4.03 23.60 13.62
CA MET A 2 5.08 23.78 12.60
C MET A 2 4.70 22.98 11.35
N LYS A 3 4.56 23.66 10.21
CA LYS A 3 4.35 23.04 8.89
C LYS A 3 5.73 22.86 8.25
N TYR A 4 6.06 21.64 7.85
CA TYR A 4 7.32 21.33 7.16
C TYR A 4 7.12 21.30 5.65
N PHE A 5 7.89 22.12 4.94
CA PHE A 5 8.26 22.00 3.53
C PHE A 5 9.78 21.73 3.52
N GLY A 6 10.27 20.74 2.77
CA GLY A 6 11.71 20.42 2.70
C GLY A 6 12.52 21.41 1.86
N PRO A 7 13.82 21.17 1.58
CA PRO A 7 14.78 20.31 2.26
C PRO A 7 15.89 21.13 2.96
N GLU A 8 16.28 20.78 4.18
CA GLU A 8 17.68 20.69 4.61
C GLU A 8 17.76 19.99 5.98
N ILE A 9 18.87 19.30 6.17
CA ILE A 9 19.14 18.31 7.22
C ILE A 9 19.20 19.00 8.61
N ILE A 10 18.53 18.42 9.61
CA ILE A 10 18.99 18.06 10.97
C ILE A 10 17.73 17.67 11.78
N LEU A 11 17.60 16.40 12.13
CA LEU A 11 16.60 15.90 13.09
C LEU A 11 17.13 16.11 14.51
N PRO A 12 16.39 16.76 15.44
CA PRO A 12 16.60 16.50 16.85
C PRO A 12 15.80 15.24 17.22
N LEU A 13 16.52 14.25 17.72
CA LEU A 13 15.95 13.20 18.55
C LEU A 13 15.25 13.87 19.73
N SER A 14 13.94 13.68 19.89
CA SER A 14 13.31 13.81 21.21
C SER A 14 12.20 12.78 21.40
N GLU A 15 12.46 12.01 22.44
CA GLU A 15 11.74 10.90 23.05
C GLU A 15 10.23 11.06 23.21
N SER A 16 9.57 9.91 23.07
CA SER A 16 8.40 9.45 23.83
C SER A 16 7.02 10.07 23.54
N GLY A 17 6.08 9.20 23.13
CA GLY A 17 4.63 9.45 23.17
C GLY A 17 3.92 9.38 21.82
N PHE A 18 4.09 8.30 21.04
CA PHE A 18 3.33 8.12 19.79
C PHE A 18 1.93 7.57 20.06
N SER A 19 0.94 8.45 19.94
CA SER A 19 -0.44 8.06 19.65
C SER A 19 -0.55 7.92 18.13
N PRO A 20 -1.27 6.93 17.55
CA PRO A 20 -1.41 6.82 16.10
C PRO A 20 -2.30 7.98 15.60
N SER A 21 -1.67 9.11 15.29
CA SER A 21 -2.37 10.26 14.75
C SER A 21 -2.59 10.06 13.26
N LEU A 22 -3.83 9.77 12.88
CA LEU A 22 -4.35 9.95 11.52
C LEU A 22 -4.02 11.37 11.05
N GLN A 23 -2.95 11.53 10.28
CA GLN A 23 -2.66 12.80 9.62
C GLN A 23 -3.30 12.80 8.24
N LYS A 24 -4.49 13.41 8.17
CA LYS A 24 -5.15 13.71 6.90
C LYS A 24 -4.34 14.80 6.17
N VAL A 25 -3.82 14.49 4.99
CA VAL A 25 -3.10 15.46 4.15
C VAL A 25 -4.10 16.09 3.18
N ASP A 26 -4.61 17.28 3.51
CA ASP A 26 -5.69 17.97 2.77
C ASP A 26 -5.25 18.68 1.47
N ASN A 27 -4.23 18.20 0.74
CA ASN A 27 -3.71 18.98 -0.39
C ASN A 27 -3.20 18.20 -1.60
N ILE A 28 -3.94 17.16 -1.99
CA ILE A 28 -3.65 16.38 -3.20
C ILE A 28 -5.01 16.07 -3.81
N ALA A 29 -5.20 16.41 -5.09
CA ALA A 29 -6.47 16.21 -5.78
C ALA A 29 -7.05 14.81 -5.49
N ASP A 30 -8.17 14.81 -4.75
CA ASP A 30 -9.05 13.71 -4.37
C ASP A 30 -8.48 12.48 -3.63
N ALA A 31 -7.17 12.39 -3.38
CA ALA A 31 -6.55 11.22 -2.74
C ALA A 31 -6.36 11.37 -1.23
N GLU A 32 -7.14 10.63 -0.43
CA GLU A 32 -6.95 10.57 1.02
C GLU A 32 -5.69 9.75 1.36
N LEU A 33 -4.72 10.38 2.05
CA LEU A 33 -3.52 9.72 2.56
C LEU A 33 -3.65 9.42 4.04
N VAL A 34 -3.42 8.16 4.41
CA VAL A 34 -3.46 7.69 5.80
C VAL A 34 -2.17 6.98 6.17
N LEU A 35 -1.56 7.43 7.28
CA LEU A 35 -0.53 6.70 8.01
C LEU A 35 -1.13 6.26 9.35
N ALA A 36 -1.23 4.95 9.57
CA ALA A 36 -1.75 4.39 10.81
C ALA A 36 -1.22 2.97 11.03
N ASP A 37 -1.17 2.54 12.29
CA ASP A 37 -0.88 1.15 12.66
C ASP A 37 -2.08 0.22 12.43
N ASP A 38 -3.31 0.78 12.46
CA ASP A 38 -4.55 0.09 12.13
C ASP A 38 -5.39 0.93 11.17
N VAL A 39 -5.71 0.35 10.01
CA VAL A 39 -6.56 0.94 8.97
C VAL A 39 -7.81 0.10 8.69
N SER A 40 -8.10 -0.91 9.51
CA SER A 40 -9.24 -1.81 9.31
C SER A 40 -10.57 -1.03 9.13
N GLY A 41 -10.82 -0.04 9.98
CA GLY A 41 -11.97 0.85 9.86
C GLY A 41 -11.96 1.73 8.61
N PHE A 42 -10.77 2.16 8.16
CA PHE A 42 -10.60 2.98 6.96
C PHE A 42 -10.81 2.18 5.66
N LEU A 43 -10.44 0.90 5.66
CA LEU A 43 -10.60 -0.01 4.51
C LEU A 43 -12.00 -0.62 4.42
N LYS A 44 -12.84 -0.40 5.44
CA LYS A 44 -14.18 -0.94 5.49
C LYS A 44 -14.99 -0.54 4.26
N ASP A 45 -15.59 -1.53 3.61
CA ASP A 45 -16.44 -1.37 2.42
C ASP A 45 -15.74 -0.77 1.18
N LYS A 46 -14.40 -0.68 1.15
CA LYS A 46 -13.61 -0.22 0.00
C LYS A 46 -13.08 -1.40 -0.83
N ASP A 47 -12.86 -1.16 -2.12
CA ASP A 47 -12.06 -2.06 -2.96
C ASP A 47 -10.57 -1.73 -2.75
N VAL A 48 -9.72 -2.72 -2.48
CA VAL A 48 -8.36 -2.48 -2.00
C VAL A 48 -7.33 -3.21 -2.85
N VAL A 49 -6.26 -2.50 -3.21
CA VAL A 49 -5.02 -3.11 -3.72
C VAL A 49 -4.00 -3.05 -2.58
N LEU A 50 -3.69 -4.22 -2.01
CA LEU A 50 -2.82 -4.35 -0.84
C LEU A 50 -1.45 -4.87 -1.24
N PHE A 51 -0.41 -4.12 -0.88
CA PHE A 51 0.98 -4.57 -0.88
C PHE A 51 1.34 -5.00 0.53
N SER A 52 1.40 -6.31 0.79
CA SER A 52 1.69 -6.83 2.13
C SER A 52 2.28 -8.24 2.12
N ALA A 53 2.94 -8.61 3.21
CA ALA A 53 3.36 -9.97 3.53
C ALA A 53 2.18 -10.94 3.71
N ASP A 54 1.07 -10.44 4.24
CA ASP A 54 -0.09 -11.21 4.68
C ASP A 54 -1.41 -10.61 4.18
N ALA A 55 -2.49 -11.38 4.32
CA ALA A 55 -3.82 -11.02 3.85
C ALA A 55 -4.74 -10.41 4.92
N SER A 56 -4.24 -10.18 6.15
CA SER A 56 -5.09 -9.92 7.33
C SER A 56 -6.00 -8.70 7.18
N LEU A 57 -5.50 -7.65 6.53
CA LEU A 57 -6.21 -6.38 6.32
C LEU A 57 -7.36 -6.50 5.32
N LEU A 58 -7.32 -7.50 4.44
CA LEU A 58 -8.37 -7.73 3.44
C LEU A 58 -9.65 -8.31 4.06
N ASN A 59 -9.62 -8.73 5.34
CA ASN A 59 -10.84 -9.14 6.04
C ASN A 59 -11.89 -8.04 6.14
N SER A 60 -11.45 -6.77 6.16
CA SER A 60 -12.32 -5.60 6.33
C SER A 60 -12.79 -5.00 5.00
N CYS A 61 -12.16 -5.36 3.89
CA CYS A 61 -12.45 -4.77 2.58
C CYS A 61 -13.64 -5.44 1.87
N ARG A 62 -14.21 -4.74 0.88
CA ARG A 62 -15.28 -5.25 0.02
C ARG A 62 -14.72 -6.25 -1.00
N ASN A 63 -13.73 -5.79 -1.77
CA ASN A 63 -12.97 -6.59 -2.73
C ASN A 63 -11.47 -6.32 -2.53
N GLY A 64 -10.64 -7.28 -2.89
CA GLY A 64 -9.20 -7.20 -2.67
C GLY A 64 -8.37 -7.71 -3.84
N VAL A 65 -7.23 -7.07 -4.05
CA VAL A 65 -6.06 -7.63 -4.72
C VAL A 65 -4.92 -7.64 -3.73
N LEU A 66 -4.26 -8.78 -3.56
CA LEU A 66 -3.07 -8.90 -2.73
C LEU A 66 -1.85 -9.08 -3.64
N LEU A 67 -0.85 -8.22 -3.46
CA LEU A 67 0.49 -8.40 -4.02
C LEU A 67 1.50 -8.46 -2.90
N GLY A 68 2.34 -9.48 -2.91
CA GLY A 68 3.37 -9.69 -1.90
C GLY A 68 3.33 -11.09 -1.32
N GLY A 69 4.01 -11.28 -0.21
CA GLY A 69 4.12 -12.58 0.45
C GLY A 69 4.90 -13.63 -0.36
N HIS A 70 5.51 -14.58 0.36
CA HIS A 70 6.13 -15.76 -0.24
C HIS A 70 5.27 -17.01 0.00
N PHE A 71 4.77 -17.15 1.22
CA PHE A 71 4.07 -18.34 1.67
C PHE A 71 2.86 -17.93 2.50
N LEU A 72 1.69 -18.02 1.88
CA LEU A 72 0.43 -17.96 2.61
C LEU A 72 0.18 -19.28 3.33
N SER A 73 -0.23 -19.19 4.58
CA SER A 73 -0.73 -20.32 5.35
C SER A 73 -1.96 -20.95 4.69
N GLY A 74 -2.28 -22.21 5.02
CA GLY A 74 -3.46 -22.89 4.49
C GLY A 74 -4.75 -22.09 4.71
N LYS A 75 -4.89 -21.50 5.91
CA LYS A 75 -6.03 -20.65 6.27
C LYS A 75 -6.13 -19.39 5.42
N GLU A 76 -5.00 -18.72 5.15
CA GLU A 76 -4.99 -17.54 4.28
C GLU A 76 -5.34 -17.90 2.84
N ARG A 77 -4.84 -19.01 2.31
CA ARG A 77 -5.20 -19.47 0.96
C ARG A 77 -6.69 -19.76 0.84
N GLU A 78 -7.26 -20.44 1.83
CA GLU A 78 -8.70 -20.70 1.91
C GLU A 78 -9.50 -19.40 1.98
N PHE A 79 -9.06 -18.44 2.79
CA PHE A 79 -9.66 -17.11 2.88
C PHE A 79 -9.66 -16.37 1.55
N LEU A 80 -8.51 -16.28 0.87
CA LEU A 80 -8.39 -15.60 -0.41
C LEU A 80 -9.29 -16.25 -1.46
N LYS A 81 -9.32 -17.59 -1.50
CA LYS A 81 -10.18 -18.35 -2.41
C LYS A 81 -11.67 -18.10 -2.12
N ALA A 82 -12.09 -18.15 -0.86
CA ALA A 82 -13.48 -17.95 -0.47
C ALA A 82 -13.97 -16.53 -0.79
N LYS A 83 -13.08 -15.53 -0.73
CA LYS A 83 -13.37 -14.12 -1.05
C LYS A 83 -13.11 -13.75 -2.52
N ASN A 84 -12.67 -14.68 -3.36
CA ASN A 84 -12.22 -14.43 -4.73
C ASN A 84 -11.17 -13.30 -4.84
N ILE A 85 -10.29 -13.20 -3.85
CA ILE A 85 -9.20 -12.22 -3.84
C ILE A 85 -8.11 -12.71 -4.78
N LYS A 86 -7.73 -11.86 -5.74
CA LYS A 86 -6.59 -12.13 -6.63
C LYS A 86 -5.29 -11.97 -5.86
N PHE A 87 -4.41 -12.96 -5.96
CA PHE A 87 -3.14 -13.00 -5.25
C PHE A 87 -1.96 -13.09 -6.22
N PHE A 88 -1.02 -12.17 -6.07
CA PHE A 88 0.21 -12.07 -6.85
C PHE A 88 1.41 -12.21 -5.90
N PRO A 89 1.96 -13.42 -5.74
CA PRO A 89 3.12 -13.64 -4.88
C PRO A 89 4.35 -12.91 -5.44
N VAL A 90 5.30 -12.54 -4.58
CA VAL A 90 6.54 -11.86 -5.03
C VAL A 90 7.30 -12.72 -6.06
N ASN A 91 7.26 -14.05 -5.91
CA ASN A 91 7.91 -14.97 -6.84
C ASN A 91 7.38 -14.85 -8.29
N SER A 92 6.12 -14.42 -8.49
CA SER A 92 5.60 -14.18 -9.85
C SER A 92 6.38 -13.09 -10.58
N ILE A 93 6.93 -12.10 -9.87
CA ILE A 93 7.74 -11.05 -10.48
C ILE A 93 9.04 -11.62 -11.07
N ILE A 94 9.63 -12.61 -10.40
CA ILE A 94 10.86 -13.28 -10.85
C ILE A 94 10.58 -14.12 -12.11
N HIS A 95 9.45 -14.83 -12.15
CA HIS A 95 9.12 -15.74 -13.24
C HIS A 95 8.50 -15.06 -14.46
N GLU A 96 7.61 -14.08 -14.23
CA GLU A 96 6.80 -13.46 -15.27
C GLU A 96 7.31 -12.06 -15.65
N GLY A 97 8.12 -11.45 -14.79
CA GLY A 97 8.61 -10.08 -14.96
C GLY A 97 7.66 -9.04 -14.36
N ILE A 98 8.25 -8.00 -13.77
CA ILE A 98 7.50 -6.94 -13.06
C ILE A 98 6.42 -6.26 -13.92
N SER A 99 6.68 -6.02 -15.21
CA SER A 99 5.72 -5.37 -16.11
C SER A 99 4.45 -6.20 -16.26
N ASN A 100 4.59 -7.51 -16.46
CA ASN A 100 3.46 -8.41 -16.68
C ASN A 100 2.62 -8.54 -15.40
N VAL A 101 3.27 -8.69 -14.25
CA VAL A 101 2.57 -8.72 -12.96
C VAL A 101 1.86 -7.39 -12.70
N CYS A 102 2.51 -6.26 -12.99
CA CYS A 102 1.89 -4.94 -12.87
C CYS A 102 0.67 -4.78 -13.77
N ASP A 103 0.74 -5.19 -15.02
CA ASP A 103 -0.39 -5.10 -15.94
C ASP A 103 -1.56 -5.99 -15.47
N ALA A 104 -1.27 -7.20 -14.94
CA ALA A 104 -2.29 -8.07 -14.36
C ALA A 104 -2.95 -7.48 -13.10
N VAL A 105 -2.17 -6.82 -12.23
CA VAL A 105 -2.67 -6.12 -11.04
C VAL A 105 -3.52 -4.92 -11.46
N MET A 106 -3.08 -4.15 -12.45
CA MET A 106 -3.84 -3.02 -12.99
C MET A 106 -5.14 -3.47 -13.65
N GLU A 107 -5.12 -4.57 -14.41
CA GLU A 107 -6.32 -5.15 -15.02
C GLU A 107 -7.33 -5.60 -13.96
N ALA A 108 -6.85 -6.28 -12.90
CA ALA A 108 -7.68 -6.61 -11.75
C ALA A 108 -8.29 -5.37 -11.10
N SER A 109 -7.49 -4.32 -10.91
CA SER A 109 -7.90 -3.09 -10.23
C SER A 109 -8.84 -2.22 -11.07
N ARG A 110 -8.77 -2.30 -12.40
CA ARG A 110 -9.69 -1.59 -13.32
C ARG A 110 -11.14 -2.05 -13.22
N SER A 111 -11.36 -3.29 -12.77
CA SER A 111 -12.71 -3.83 -12.58
C SER A 111 -13.44 -3.20 -11.38
N PHE A 112 -12.70 -2.52 -10.49
CA PHE A 112 -13.26 -1.84 -9.33
C PHE A 112 -13.89 -0.50 -9.71
N SER A 113 -14.99 -0.16 -9.04
CA SER A 113 -15.64 1.15 -9.23
C SER A 113 -14.73 2.30 -8.79
N SER A 114 -14.04 2.10 -7.67
CA SER A 114 -13.01 2.96 -7.12
C SER A 114 -12.15 2.14 -6.16
N PHE A 115 -10.83 2.34 -6.15
CA PHE A 115 -9.95 1.55 -5.28
C PHE A 115 -9.00 2.39 -4.43
N CYS A 116 -8.69 1.83 -3.26
CA CYS A 116 -7.68 2.34 -2.35
C CYS A 116 -6.41 1.50 -2.45
N LEU A 117 -5.26 2.17 -2.51
CA LEU A 117 -3.94 1.56 -2.56
C LEU A 117 -3.36 1.49 -1.15
N CYS A 118 -3.21 0.31 -0.57
CA CYS A 118 -2.59 0.19 0.76
C CYS A 118 -1.23 -0.50 0.67
N VAL A 119 -0.23 0.09 1.32
CA VAL A 119 1.15 -0.38 1.27
C VAL A 119 1.66 -0.64 2.67
N SER A 120 1.85 -1.91 3.02
CA SER A 120 2.59 -2.31 4.21
C SER A 120 4.08 -2.39 3.91
N LEU A 121 4.91 -1.77 4.74
CA LEU A 121 6.36 -1.88 4.64
C LEU A 121 6.88 -3.32 4.80
N SER A 122 6.07 -4.21 5.39
CA SER A 122 6.40 -5.64 5.46
C SER A 122 6.73 -6.25 4.11
N VAL A 123 6.14 -5.76 3.01
CA VAL A 123 6.43 -6.29 1.66
C VAL A 123 7.88 -6.03 1.21
N VAL A 124 8.53 -5.00 1.77
CA VAL A 124 9.91 -4.61 1.48
C VAL A 124 10.87 -5.21 2.51
N GLU A 125 10.44 -5.31 3.76
CA GLU A 125 11.25 -5.81 4.88
C GLU A 125 11.39 -7.34 4.87
N LEU A 126 10.50 -8.04 4.16
CA LEU A 126 10.58 -9.48 3.99
C LEU A 126 11.85 -9.90 3.23
N PRO A 127 12.53 -10.98 3.65
CA PRO A 127 13.64 -11.54 2.89
C PRO A 127 13.14 -12.07 1.54
N GLY A 128 13.64 -11.49 0.45
CA GLY A 128 13.17 -11.79 -0.91
C GLY A 128 11.91 -11.00 -1.32
N GLY A 129 11.46 -10.06 -0.49
CA GLY A 129 10.35 -9.16 -0.79
C GLY A 129 10.65 -8.19 -1.93
N LEU A 130 9.76 -7.22 -2.13
CA LEU A 130 9.93 -6.20 -3.16
C LEU A 130 11.11 -5.29 -2.81
N SER A 131 11.95 -5.00 -3.79
CA SER A 131 12.84 -3.85 -3.68
C SER A 131 12.02 -2.55 -3.68
N VAL A 132 12.56 -1.50 -3.08
CA VAL A 132 11.94 -0.16 -3.08
C VAL A 132 11.65 0.33 -4.49
N ARG A 133 12.52 0.00 -5.47
CA ARG A 133 12.33 0.39 -6.87
C ARG A 133 11.14 -0.30 -7.51
N GLU A 134 10.97 -1.60 -7.24
CA GLU A 134 9.83 -2.37 -7.74
C GLU A 134 8.53 -1.87 -7.13
N LEU A 135 8.50 -1.66 -5.81
CA LEU A 135 7.35 -1.06 -5.14
C LEU A 135 6.97 0.29 -5.78
N LEU A 136 7.94 1.21 -5.91
CA LEU A 136 7.70 2.51 -6.54
C LEU A 136 7.17 2.40 -7.96
N TYR A 137 7.66 1.43 -8.75
CA TYR A 137 7.16 1.16 -10.10
C TYR A 137 5.66 0.81 -10.07
N PHE A 138 5.24 -0.11 -9.19
CA PHE A 138 3.82 -0.44 -9.04
C PHE A 138 2.97 0.77 -8.61
N LEU A 139 3.42 1.53 -7.61
CA LEU A 139 2.68 2.68 -7.12
C LEU A 139 2.49 3.74 -8.21
N GLN A 140 3.54 4.05 -8.97
CA GLN A 140 3.46 5.01 -10.07
C GLN A 140 2.48 4.56 -11.14
N ARG A 141 2.49 3.27 -11.49
CA ARG A 141 1.60 2.69 -12.52
C ARG A 141 0.15 2.63 -12.07
N LEU A 142 -0.11 2.19 -10.85
CA LEU A 142 -1.47 2.05 -10.31
C LEU A 142 -2.17 3.41 -10.15
N ARG A 143 -1.43 4.44 -9.76
CA ARG A 143 -2.01 5.78 -9.59
C ARG A 143 -2.56 6.36 -10.89
N VAL A 144 -1.98 6.01 -12.04
CA VAL A 144 -2.47 6.47 -13.37
C VAL A 144 -3.88 5.95 -13.69
N LEU A 145 -4.38 4.95 -12.96
CA LEU A 145 -5.74 4.46 -13.14
C LEU A 145 -6.77 5.51 -12.69
N LYS A 146 -7.74 5.81 -13.55
CA LYS A 146 -8.79 6.82 -13.31
C LYS A 146 -9.68 6.52 -12.10
N ASN A 147 -9.72 5.27 -11.65
CA ASN A 147 -10.53 4.82 -10.51
C ASN A 147 -9.72 4.78 -9.19
N TYR A 148 -8.47 5.25 -9.18
CA TYR A 148 -7.69 5.47 -7.96
C TYR A 148 -8.33 6.58 -7.11
N SER A 149 -8.58 6.33 -5.81
CA SER A 149 -9.21 7.30 -4.91
C SER A 149 -8.49 7.57 -3.61
N CYS A 150 -7.69 6.65 -3.10
CA CYS A 150 -6.93 6.89 -1.87
C CYS A 150 -5.69 6.02 -1.79
N ALA A 151 -4.78 6.39 -0.88
CA ALA A 151 -3.69 5.50 -0.50
C ALA A 151 -3.41 5.51 1.02
N CYS A 152 -3.03 4.35 1.54
CA CYS A 152 -2.52 4.22 2.90
C CYS A 152 -1.12 3.61 2.90
N VAL A 153 -0.29 4.06 3.83
CA VAL A 153 0.99 3.42 4.13
C VAL A 153 0.92 2.91 5.57
N LEU A 154 1.25 1.64 5.75
CA LEU A 154 1.25 0.94 7.02
C LEU A 154 2.69 0.63 7.40
N GLY A 155 3.06 1.04 8.61
CA GLY A 155 4.39 0.85 9.14
C GLY A 155 4.82 2.00 10.02
N SER A 156 5.95 1.80 10.70
CA SER A 156 6.52 2.81 11.57
C SER A 156 6.97 4.04 10.78
N PRO A 157 6.99 5.24 11.41
CA PRO A 157 7.57 6.43 10.82
C PRO A 157 9.03 6.19 10.46
N SER A 158 9.35 6.19 9.16
CA SER A 158 10.70 6.00 8.64
C SER A 158 10.95 6.88 7.43
N VAL A 159 12.22 7.01 7.03
CA VAL A 159 12.60 7.71 5.80
C VAL A 159 11.91 7.10 4.58
N LEU A 160 11.73 5.77 4.57
CA LEU A 160 11.03 5.08 3.50
C LEU A 160 9.54 5.44 3.48
N THR A 161 8.87 5.43 4.64
CA THR A 161 7.46 5.83 4.79
C THR A 161 7.25 7.25 4.25
N GLY A 162 8.12 8.19 4.63
CA GLY A 162 8.05 9.58 4.15
C GLY A 162 8.23 9.69 2.64
N LYS A 163 9.14 8.91 2.05
CA LYS A 163 9.31 8.85 0.58
C LYS A 163 8.09 8.27 -0.12
N LEU A 164 7.52 7.18 0.39
CA LEU A 164 6.32 6.57 -0.19
C LEU A 164 5.14 7.54 -0.13
N LEU A 165 4.90 8.17 1.02
CA LEU A 165 3.86 9.18 1.16
C LEU A 165 4.08 10.36 0.22
N SER A 166 5.32 10.87 0.10
CA SER A 166 5.65 11.94 -0.83
C SER A 166 5.41 11.55 -2.29
N GLU A 167 5.67 10.31 -2.67
CA GLU A 167 5.38 9.81 -4.02
C GLU A 167 3.87 9.72 -4.25
N LEU A 168 3.14 9.11 -3.32
CA LEU A 168 1.68 8.99 -3.35
C LEU A 168 0.97 10.36 -3.33
N ALA A 169 1.63 11.39 -2.82
CA ALA A 169 1.15 12.77 -2.75
C ALA A 169 1.31 13.60 -4.02
N LYS A 170 2.06 13.13 -5.03
CA LYS A 170 2.29 13.96 -6.23
C LYS A 170 0.99 14.18 -7.01
N PRO A 171 0.66 15.40 -7.47
CA PRO A 171 -0.48 15.59 -8.37
C PRO A 171 -0.26 14.85 -9.69
N PHE A 172 -1.36 14.50 -10.36
CA PHE A 172 -1.39 13.88 -11.69
C PHE A 172 -1.00 14.86 -12.80
#